data_AF-A0A379UT36-F1
#
_entry.id   AF-A0A379UT36-F1
#
_cell.length_a   1.000
_cell.length_b   1.000
_cell.length_c   1.000
_cell.angle_alpha   90.00
_cell.angle_beta   90.00
_cell.angle_gamma   90.00
#
_symmetry.space_group_name_H-M   'P 1'
#
loop_
_entity.id
_entity.type
_entity.pdbx_description
1 polymer ?
#
loop_
_entity_poly.entity_id
_entity_poly.type
_entity_poly.pdbx_seq_one_letter_code
_entity_poly.pdbx_strand_id
1 'polypeptide(L)'
;MPDVAILDAAVTEGVPPNVTAMTGIDALTHAIEAYSALNATPFTDSLAIGAIAMIGKSLPKAVGYGHDLAARENMLLASCMAGMAFSSAGLGLCHAMAHQPGAALHIPHGQANAMLLPTVMALTGWFAASASVKSVGR
;
A
#
# COMPACT_ATOMS: atom_id res chain seq x y z
N MET A 1 -10.81 13.27 -9.31
CA MET A 1 -10.22 12.15 -10.06
C MET A 1 -9.63 12.71 -11.34
N PRO A 2 -8.39 12.37 -11.73
CA PRO A 2 -7.82 12.80 -13.00
C PRO A 2 -8.50 12.07 -14.17
N ASP A 3 -8.50 12.67 -15.36
CA ASP A 3 -9.06 12.05 -16.57
C ASP A 3 -8.19 10.89 -17.09
N VAL A 4 -6.86 10.99 -16.90
CA VAL A 4 -5.86 10.00 -17.34
C VAL A 4 -4.76 9.91 -16.28
N ALA A 5 -4.27 8.69 -16.03
CA ALA A 5 -3.06 8.43 -15.24
C ALA A 5 -2.04 7.65 -16.09
N ILE A 6 -0.80 8.16 -16.17
CA ILE A 6 0.30 7.53 -16.90
C ILE A 6 1.27 6.95 -15.87
N LEU A 7 1.56 5.66 -15.97
CA LEU A 7 2.49 4.95 -15.10
C LEU A 7 3.78 4.69 -15.88
N ASP A 8 4.78 5.55 -15.69
CA ASP A 8 6.09 5.43 -16.34
C ASP A 8 7.17 5.15 -15.30
N ALA A 9 7.82 4.00 -15.39
CA ALA A 9 8.89 3.62 -14.46
C ALA A 9 10.11 4.56 -14.56
N ALA A 10 10.40 5.09 -15.75
CA ALA A 10 11.58 5.91 -16.00
C ALA A 10 11.57 7.20 -15.16
N VAL A 11 10.39 7.78 -14.92
CA VAL A 11 10.29 9.00 -14.10
C VAL A 11 10.50 8.75 -12.61
N THR A 12 10.58 7.48 -12.19
CA THR A 12 10.81 7.09 -10.79
C THR A 12 12.23 6.60 -10.50
N GLU A 13 13.07 6.44 -11.52
CA GLU A 13 14.42 5.88 -11.41
C GLU A 13 15.30 6.65 -10.41
N GLY A 14 15.21 7.99 -10.43
CA GLY A 14 15.96 8.89 -9.56
C GLY A 14 15.44 9.02 -8.12
N VAL A 15 14.35 8.34 -7.76
CA VAL A 15 13.80 8.42 -6.40
C VAL A 15 14.74 7.69 -5.42
N PRO A 16 15.22 8.37 -4.34
CA PRO A 16 16.14 7.76 -3.39
C PRO A 16 15.58 6.51 -2.70
N PRO A 17 16.43 5.57 -2.23
CA PRO A 17 16.01 4.32 -1.60
C PRO A 17 15.09 4.51 -0.38
N ASN A 18 15.38 5.49 0.49
CA ASN A 18 14.56 5.77 1.67
C ASN A 18 13.16 6.27 1.28
N VAL A 19 13.06 7.15 0.27
CA VAL A 19 11.77 7.64 -0.24
C VAL A 19 11.00 6.49 -0.89
N THR A 20 11.67 5.68 -1.71
CA THR A 20 11.10 4.48 -2.34
C THR A 20 10.52 3.52 -1.32
N ALA A 21 11.24 3.27 -0.22
CA ALA A 21 10.77 2.42 0.88
C ALA A 21 9.51 3.02 1.55
N MET A 22 9.56 4.30 1.91
CA MET A 22 8.41 4.98 2.56
C MET A 22 7.16 4.96 1.68
N THR A 23 7.27 5.33 0.40
CA THR A 23 6.12 5.34 -0.52
C THR A 23 5.64 3.93 -0.87
N GLY A 24 6.54 2.95 -0.89
CA GLY A 24 6.16 1.56 -1.10
C GLY A 24 5.39 0.95 0.07
N ILE A 25 5.79 1.27 1.31
CA ILE A 25 5.05 0.85 2.51
C ILE A 25 3.72 1.59 2.62
N ASP A 26 3.64 2.83 2.16
CA ASP A 26 2.38 3.57 2.04
C ASP A 26 1.39 2.84 1.11
N ALA A 27 1.83 2.46 -0.10
CA ALA A 27 1.05 1.64 -1.02
C ALA A 27 0.65 0.28 -0.43
N LEU A 28 1.53 -0.35 0.36
CA LEU A 28 1.22 -1.60 1.05
C LEU A 28 0.12 -1.41 2.10
N THR A 29 0.22 -0.32 2.88
CA THR A 29 -0.77 0.07 3.87
C THR A 29 -2.12 0.30 3.21
N HIS A 30 -2.17 1.02 2.08
CA HIS A 30 -3.40 1.21 1.31
C HIS A 30 -4.07 -0.13 0.95
N ALA A 31 -3.29 -1.08 0.41
CA ALA A 31 -3.83 -2.37 -0.01
C ALA A 31 -4.33 -3.21 1.18
N ILE A 32 -3.58 -3.24 2.28
CA ILE A 32 -3.96 -3.96 3.50
C ILE A 32 -5.25 -3.36 4.07
N GLU A 33 -5.30 -2.04 4.25
CA GLU A 33 -6.49 -1.40 4.83
C GLU A 33 -7.70 -1.52 3.92
N ALA A 34 -7.55 -1.40 2.61
CA ALA A 34 -8.63 -1.60 1.65
C ALA A 34 -9.24 -3.01 1.74
N TYR A 35 -8.42 -4.05 1.88
CA TYR A 35 -8.89 -5.42 2.04
C TYR A 35 -9.60 -5.67 3.39
N SER A 36 -9.23 -4.92 4.43
CA SER A 36 -9.92 -4.99 5.74
C SER A 36 -11.07 -3.99 5.90
N ALA A 37 -11.31 -3.14 4.91
CA ALA A 37 -12.30 -2.09 5.03
C ALA A 37 -13.73 -2.66 5.09
N LEU A 38 -14.62 -1.90 5.74
CA LEU A 38 -16.04 -2.28 5.88
C LEU A 38 -16.76 -2.36 4.53
N ASN A 39 -16.35 -1.54 3.56
CA ASN A 39 -16.93 -1.48 2.22
C ASN A 39 -16.13 -2.32 1.20
N ALA A 40 -15.28 -3.25 1.68
CA ALA A 40 -14.58 -4.17 0.80
C ALA A 40 -15.56 -5.03 -0.02
N THR A 41 -15.22 -5.22 -1.29
CA THR A 41 -15.95 -6.02 -2.28
C THR A 41 -15.00 -7.03 -2.93
N PRO A 42 -15.49 -8.07 -3.61
CA PRO A 42 -14.63 -9.00 -4.34
C PRO A 42 -13.70 -8.32 -5.36
N PHE A 43 -14.13 -7.20 -5.96
CA PHE A 43 -13.31 -6.42 -6.88
C PHE A 43 -12.16 -5.70 -6.16
N THR A 44 -12.45 -5.00 -5.06
CA THR A 44 -11.42 -4.30 -4.29
C THR A 44 -10.47 -5.28 -3.62
N ASP A 45 -10.97 -6.44 -3.18
CA ASP A 45 -10.15 -7.51 -2.59
C ASP A 45 -9.17 -8.08 -3.62
N SER A 46 -9.64 -8.34 -4.85
CA SER A 46 -8.77 -8.81 -5.94
C SER A 46 -7.64 -7.84 -6.25
N LEU A 47 -7.95 -6.53 -6.29
CA LEU A 47 -6.97 -5.48 -6.49
C LEU A 47 -5.99 -5.38 -5.31
N ALA A 48 -6.49 -5.41 -4.08
CA ALA A 48 -5.69 -5.33 -2.87
C ALA A 48 -4.74 -6.52 -2.71
N ILE A 49 -5.22 -7.75 -2.90
CA ILE A 49 -4.40 -8.97 -2.83
C ILE A 49 -3.31 -8.94 -3.90
N GLY A 50 -3.66 -8.56 -5.14
CA GLY A 50 -2.71 -8.41 -6.23
C GLY A 50 -1.63 -7.37 -5.91
N ALA A 51 -2.03 -6.21 -5.37
CA ALA A 51 -1.11 -5.16 -4.94
C ALA A 51 -0.17 -5.64 -3.82
N ILE A 52 -0.67 -6.29 -2.78
CA ILE A 52 0.14 -6.85 -1.68
C ILE A 52 1.19 -7.82 -2.22
N ALA A 53 0.78 -8.75 -3.09
CA ALA A 53 1.67 -9.75 -3.66
C ALA A 53 2.76 -9.11 -4.55
N MET A 54 2.41 -8.10 -5.35
CA MET A 54 3.36 -7.39 -6.19
C MET A 54 4.33 -6.52 -5.38
N ILE A 55 3.84 -5.78 -4.38
CA ILE A 55 4.67 -4.94 -3.51
C ILE A 55 5.66 -5.79 -2.74
N GLY A 56 5.22 -6.90 -2.14
CA GLY A 56 6.10 -7.80 -1.39
C GLY A 56 7.27 -8.36 -2.21
N LYS A 57 7.10 -8.51 -3.53
CA LYS A 57 8.15 -8.97 -4.46
C LYS A 57 9.02 -7.85 -5.01
N SER A 58 8.42 -6.69 -5.30
CA SER A 58 9.05 -5.61 -6.07
C SER A 58 9.67 -4.53 -5.20
N LEU A 59 9.10 -4.23 -4.03
CA LEU A 59 9.60 -3.17 -3.17
C LEU A 59 11.04 -3.41 -2.70
N PRO A 60 11.43 -4.61 -2.20
CA PRO A 60 12.80 -4.85 -1.78
C PRO A 60 13.80 -4.65 -2.94
N LYS A 61 13.41 -5.02 -4.16
CA LYS A 61 14.25 -4.84 -5.36
C LYS A 61 14.38 -3.37 -5.74
N ALA A 62 13.27 -2.63 -5.79
CA ALA A 62 13.28 -1.20 -6.12
C ALA A 62 14.03 -0.35 -5.08
N VAL A 63 14.02 -0.76 -3.80
CA VAL A 63 14.81 -0.11 -2.74
C VAL A 63 16.30 -0.50 -2.84
N GLY A 64 16.60 -1.78 -3.06
CA GLY A 64 17.98 -2.28 -3.13
C GLY A 64 18.72 -1.86 -4.40
N TYR A 65 18.01 -1.73 -5.52
CA TYR A 65 18.54 -1.28 -6.80
C TYR A 65 17.50 -0.43 -7.55
N GLY A 66 17.60 0.89 -7.36
CA GLY A 66 16.65 1.86 -7.92
C GLY A 66 16.62 1.97 -9.45
N HIS A 67 17.56 1.35 -10.16
CA HIS A 67 17.58 1.29 -11.62
C HIS A 67 16.91 0.03 -12.19
N ASP A 68 16.36 -0.84 -11.34
CA ASP A 68 15.51 -1.95 -11.79
C ASP A 68 14.16 -1.43 -12.29
N LEU A 69 14.10 -1.10 -13.58
CA LEU A 69 12.88 -0.57 -14.21
C LEU A 69 11.70 -1.55 -14.10
N ALA A 70 11.93 -2.85 -14.11
CA ALA A 70 10.87 -3.84 -13.95
C ALA A 70 10.31 -3.83 -12.50
N ALA A 71 11.17 -3.70 -11.49
CA ALA A 71 10.71 -3.54 -10.11
C ALA A 71 9.95 -2.22 -9.91
N ARG A 72 10.43 -1.12 -10.51
CA ARG A 72 9.80 0.20 -10.47
C ARG A 72 8.42 0.19 -11.16
N GLU A 73 8.31 -0.41 -12.34
CA GLU A 73 7.05 -0.57 -13.06
C GLU A 73 6.04 -1.40 -12.25
N ASN A 74 6.48 -2.52 -11.69
CA ASN A 74 5.62 -3.32 -10.82
C ASN A 74 5.18 -2.56 -9.56
N MET A 75 6.03 -1.70 -8.99
CA MET A 75 5.63 -0.83 -7.87
C MET A 75 4.58 0.21 -8.28
N LEU A 76 4.70 0.81 -9.47
CA LEU A 76 3.71 1.74 -9.99
C LEU A 76 2.36 1.07 -10.24
N LEU A 77 2.36 -0.10 -10.88
CA LEU A 77 1.16 -0.90 -11.11
C LEU A 77 0.51 -1.31 -9.79
N ALA A 78 1.30 -1.82 -8.84
CA ALA A 78 0.77 -2.23 -7.54
C ALA A 78 0.21 -1.05 -6.73
N SER A 79 0.90 0.10 -6.75
CA SER A 79 0.41 1.33 -6.12
C SER A 79 -0.91 1.80 -6.75
N CYS A 80 -1.03 1.73 -8.08
CA CYS A 80 -2.28 2.05 -8.77
C CYS A 80 -3.42 1.08 -8.38
N MET A 81 -3.14 -0.23 -8.31
CA MET A 81 -4.09 -1.24 -7.86
C MET A 81 -4.56 -0.99 -6.43
N ALA A 82 -3.63 -0.70 -5.51
CA ALA A 82 -3.95 -0.31 -4.15
C ALA A 82 -4.81 0.96 -4.11
N GLY A 83 -4.48 1.93 -4.97
CA GLY A 83 -5.22 3.17 -5.20
C GLY A 83 -6.68 2.95 -5.57
N MET A 84 -6.92 2.12 -6.59
CA MET A 84 -8.26 1.73 -7.02
C MET A 84 -9.04 0.99 -5.92
N ALA A 85 -8.34 0.12 -5.17
CA ALA A 85 -8.94 -0.62 -4.07
C ALA A 85 -9.41 0.32 -2.95
N PHE A 86 -8.52 1.17 -2.41
CA PHE A 86 -8.89 2.04 -1.30
C PHE A 86 -9.86 3.16 -1.71
N SER A 87 -9.82 3.62 -2.97
CA SER A 87 -10.75 4.64 -3.45
C SER A 87 -12.20 4.16 -3.41
N SER A 88 -12.44 2.85 -3.49
CA SER A 88 -13.77 2.26 -3.43
C SER A 88 -14.10 1.65 -2.07
N ALA A 89 -13.13 1.01 -1.40
CA ALA A 89 -13.32 0.31 -0.14
C ALA A 89 -13.15 1.24 1.10
N GLY A 90 -12.36 2.30 0.97
CA GLY A 90 -11.91 3.14 2.07
C GLY A 90 -10.57 2.70 2.68
N LEU A 91 -10.15 3.44 3.70
CA LEU A 91 -8.93 3.20 4.50
C LEU A 91 -9.30 2.99 5.98
N GLY A 92 -8.30 2.67 6.79
CA GLY A 92 -8.48 2.23 8.16
C GLY A 92 -7.76 3.07 9.22
N LEU A 93 -7.52 2.43 10.36
CA LEU A 93 -6.97 3.04 11.56
C LEU A 93 -5.51 3.51 11.37
N CYS A 94 -4.71 2.82 10.54
CA CYS A 94 -3.33 3.19 10.29
C CYS A 94 -3.25 4.57 9.65
N HIS A 95 -4.00 4.81 8.57
CA HIS A 95 -4.06 6.14 7.95
C HIS A 95 -4.63 7.19 8.89
N ALA A 96 -5.71 6.87 9.61
CA ALA A 96 -6.33 7.79 10.57
C ALA A 96 -5.32 8.28 11.64
N MET A 97 -4.45 7.38 12.12
CA MET A 97 -3.41 7.70 13.09
C MET A 97 -2.20 8.39 12.46
N ALA A 98 -1.79 8.01 11.25
CA ALA A 98 -0.57 8.50 10.60
C ALA A 98 -0.62 9.99 10.22
N HIS A 99 -1.80 10.61 10.11
CA HIS A 99 -1.93 12.04 9.87
C HIS A 99 -1.39 12.91 11.03
N GLN A 100 -1.51 12.43 12.28
CA GLN A 100 -1.16 13.24 13.47
C GLN A 100 0.37 13.40 13.65
N PRO A 101 1.19 12.34 13.56
CA PRO A 101 2.65 12.48 13.64
C PRO A 101 3.24 13.37 12.55
N GLY A 102 2.68 13.34 11.34
CA GLY A 102 3.13 14.21 10.24
C GLY A 102 2.91 15.69 10.55
N ALA A 103 1.76 16.04 11.13
CA ALA A 103 1.42 17.41 11.50
C ALA A 103 2.22 17.92 12.71
N ALA A 104 2.45 17.07 13.71
CA ALA A 104 3.07 17.48 14.98
C ALA A 104 4.61 17.36 15.00
N LEU A 105 5.17 16.38 14.28
CA LEU A 105 6.58 15.98 14.39
C LEU A 105 7.33 15.99 13.05
N HIS A 106 6.68 16.42 11.97
CA HIS A 106 7.24 16.44 10.61
C HIS A 106 7.74 15.06 10.13
N ILE A 107 7.10 13.99 10.60
CA ILE A 107 7.41 12.63 10.15
C ILE A 107 6.76 12.41 8.77
N PRO A 108 7.51 11.95 7.76
CA PRO A 108 6.94 11.63 6.45
C PRO A 108 5.79 10.62 6.53
N HIS A 109 4.73 10.80 5.73
CA HIS A 109 3.51 9.99 5.83
C HIS A 109 3.76 8.47 5.73
N GLY A 110 4.50 8.04 4.70
CA GLY A 110 4.85 6.63 4.53
C GLY A 110 5.70 6.06 5.67
N GLN A 111 6.50 6.90 6.34
CA GLN A 111 7.25 6.50 7.54
C GLN A 111 6.32 6.34 8.75
N ALA A 112 5.36 7.25 8.94
CA ALA A 112 4.35 7.12 9.99
C ALA A 112 3.50 5.85 9.80
N ASN A 113 3.04 5.58 8.56
CA ASN A 113 2.36 4.33 8.21
C ASN A 113 3.25 3.11 8.49
N ALA A 114 4.52 3.13 8.09
CA ALA A 114 5.46 2.04 8.35
C ALA A 114 5.65 1.74 9.85
N MET A 115 5.68 2.77 10.70
CA MET A 115 5.82 2.62 12.15
C MET A 115 4.56 2.05 12.80
N LEU A 116 3.37 2.43 12.30
CA LEU A 116 2.09 2.10 12.91
C LEU A 116 1.50 0.77 12.41
N LEU A 117 1.76 0.42 11.15
CA LEU A 117 1.13 -0.70 10.46
C LEU A 117 1.23 -2.02 11.23
N PRO A 118 2.40 -2.46 11.76
CA PRO A 118 2.48 -3.73 12.49
C PRO A 118 1.58 -3.76 13.74
N THR A 119 1.51 -2.66 14.49
CA THR A 119 0.69 -2.54 15.70
C THR A 119 -0.80 -2.52 15.35
N VAL A 120 -1.19 -1.79 14.31
CA VAL A 120 -2.59 -1.72 13.86
C VAL A 120 -3.06 -3.09 13.34
N MET A 121 -2.23 -3.80 12.58
CA MET A 121 -2.54 -5.15 12.10
C MET A 121 -2.73 -6.14 13.25
N ALA A 122 -1.90 -6.06 14.30
CA ALA A 122 -2.06 -6.89 15.49
C ALA A 122 -3.36 -6.57 16.25
N LEU A 123 -3.67 -5.29 16.44
CA LEU A 123 -4.88 -4.83 17.14
C LEU A 123 -6.17 -5.23 16.41
N THR A 124 -6.19 -5.11 15.08
CA THR A 124 -7.35 -5.44 14.23
C THR A 124 -7.51 -6.94 13.98
N GLY A 125 -6.59 -7.77 14.49
CA GLY A 125 -6.62 -9.21 14.26
C GLY A 125 -6.35 -9.60 12.81
N TRP A 126 -5.68 -8.74 12.02
CA TRP A 126 -5.36 -8.99 10.61
C TRP A 126 -4.68 -10.36 10.42
N PHE A 127 -3.74 -10.72 11.28
CA PHE A 127 -3.05 -12.02 11.21
C PHE A 127 -3.98 -13.22 11.41
N ALA A 128 -5.06 -13.05 12.19
CA ALA A 128 -6.10 -14.07 12.34
C ALA A 128 -7.06 -14.08 11.13
N ALA A 129 -7.37 -12.90 10.57
CA ALA A 129 -8.22 -12.76 9.39
C ALA A 129 -7.51 -13.20 8.09
N SER A 130 -6.19 -13.10 7.97
CA SER A 130 -5.45 -13.50 6.76
C SER A 130 -5.30 -15.01 6.60
N ALA A 131 -5.41 -15.78 7.68
CA ALA A 131 -5.42 -17.25 7.63
C ALA A 131 -6.78 -17.80 7.14
N SER A 132 -7.83 -17.01 7.27
CA SER A 132 -9.14 -17.26 6.67
C SER A 132 -9.26 -16.34 5.46
N VAL A 133 -8.73 -16.75 4.30
CA VAL A 133 -9.13 -16.13 3.02
C VAL A 133 -10.64 -16.00 3.10
N LYS A 134 -11.15 -14.76 3.16
CA LYS A 134 -12.57 -14.46 3.35
C LYS A 134 -13.32 -15.32 2.34
N SER A 135 -13.88 -16.43 2.81
CA SER A 135 -14.46 -17.45 1.96
C SER A 135 -15.55 -16.77 1.17
N VAL A 136 -15.47 -16.86 -0.16
CA VAL A 136 -16.54 -16.50 -1.09
C VAL A 136 -17.87 -16.99 -0.50
N GLY A 137 -18.66 -16.08 0.04
CA GLY A 137 -19.78 -16.44 0.92
C GLY A 137 -20.27 -15.27 1.77
N ARG A 138 -20.61 -14.16 1.11
CA ARG A 138 -21.82 -13.41 1.47
C ARG A 138 -22.91 -13.80 0.47
#